data_AF-A0A7V9U6R1-F1
#
_entry.id   AF-A0A7V9U6R1-F1
#
_cell.length_a   1.000
_cell.length_b   1.000
_cell.length_c   1.000
_cell.angle_alpha   90.00
_cell.angle_beta   90.00
_cell.angle_gamma   90.00
#
_symmetry.space_group_name_H-M   'P 1'
#
loop_
_entity.id
_entity.type
_entity.pdbx_description
1 polymer ?
#
loop_
_entity_poly.entity_id
_entity_poly.type
_entity_poly.pdbx_seq_one_letter_code
_entity_poly.pdbx_strand_id
1 'polypeptide(L)' 'MRKLIVDASAITAMYVSDDLRGRRIRGRLSVGGELFAPAHIDVEVASA' A
#
# COMPACT_ATOMS: atom_id res chain seq x y z
N MET A 1 -0.24 17.70 9.04
CA MET A 1 0.34 16.42 8.58
C MET A 1 -0.76 15.58 7.92
N ARG A 2 -0.52 15.04 6.73
CA ARG A 2 -1.45 14.15 6.03
C ARG A 2 -1.25 12.71 6.53
N LYS A 3 -2.34 12.03 6.89
CA LYS A 3 -2.35 10.62 7.30
C LYS A 3 -3.06 9.78 6.24
N LEU A 4 -2.45 8.68 5.84
CA LEU A 4 -3.01 7.73 4.87
C LEU A 4 -3.07 6.36 5.50
N ILE A 5 -4.25 5.72 5.41
CA ILE A 5 -4.40 4.31 5.74
C ILE A 5 -4.16 3.51 4.47
N VAL A 6 -3.29 2.50 4.56
CA VAL A 6 -2.90 1.62 3.47
C VAL A 6 -3.49 0.24 3.73
N ASP A 7 -4.22 -0.26 2.74
CA ASP A 7 -4.80 -1.60 2.71
C ASP A 7 -3.81 -2.64 2.17
N ALA A 8 -4.00 -3.91 2.50
CA ALA A 8 -3.14 -5.01 2.04
C ALA A 8 -2.99 -5.03 0.51
N SER A 9 -4.09 -4.80 -0.22
CA SER A 9 -4.07 -4.81 -1.69
C SER A 9 -3.14 -3.75 -2.28
N ALA A 10 -2.98 -2.60 -1.61
CA ALA A 10 -2.09 -1.54 -2.05
C ALA A 10 -0.62 -1.90 -1.79
N ILE A 11 -0.33 -2.64 -0.72
CA ILE A 11 1.00 -3.18 -0.44
C ILE A 11 1.32 -4.28 -1.44
N THR A 12 0.43 -5.27 -1.64
CA THR A 12 0.62 -6.36 -2.60
C THR A 12 0.88 -5.83 -4.02
N ALA A 13 0.10 -4.85 -4.47
CA ALA A 13 0.28 -4.22 -5.78
C ALA A 13 1.63 -3.49 -5.97
N MET A 14 2.38 -3.22 -4.89
CA MET A 14 3.72 -2.62 -4.96
C MET A 14 4.84 -3.65 -5.17
N TYR A 15 4.58 -4.91 -4.81
CA TYR A 15 5.53 -6.02 -4.86
C TYR A 15 5.25 -7.02 -5.99
N VAL A 16 4.09 -6.94 -6.64
CA VAL A 16 3.78 -7.70 -7.87
C VAL A 16 4.26 -6.92 -9.10
N SER A 17 5.22 -7.48 -9.84
CA SER A 17 5.88 -6.81 -10.97
C SER A 17 4.94 -6.32 -12.07
N ASP A 18 3.85 -7.05 -12.33
CA ASP A 18 2.91 -6.76 -13.43
C ASP A 18 1.59 -6.12 -12.97
N ASP A 19 1.52 -5.64 -11.72
CA ASP A 19 0.30 -4.97 -11.25
C ASP A 19 0.19 -3.56 -11.85
N LEU A 20 -0.81 -3.40 -12.73
CA LEU A 20 -1.10 -2.14 -13.43
C LEU A 20 -1.39 -0.96 -12.47
N ARG A 21 -1.77 -1.24 -11.21
CA ARG A 21 -2.06 -0.24 -10.18
C ARG A 21 -0.78 0.34 -9.57
N GLY A 22 0.36 -0.35 -9.68
CA GLY A 22 1.61 0.00 -9.00
C GLY A 22 2.08 1.43 -9.27
N ARG A 23 2.05 1.88 -10.54
CA ARG A 23 2.42 3.27 -10.90
C ARG A 23 1.53 4.31 -10.23
N ARG A 24 0.22 4.07 -10.21
CA ARG A 24 -0.77 4.99 -9.61
C ARG A 24 -0.62 5.04 -8.09
N ILE A 25 -0.40 3.89 -7.45
CA ILE A 25 -0.21 3.79 -5.99
C ILE A 25 1.06 4.54 -5.58
N ARG A 26 2.19 4.31 -6.27
CA ARG A 26 3.45 5.05 -6.06
C ARG A 26 3.27 6.56 -6.10
N GLY A 27 2.57 7.06 -7.12
CA GLY A 27 2.29 8.50 -7.25
C GLY A 27 1.44 9.09 -6.12
N ARG A 28 0.54 8.30 -5.51
CA ARG A 28 -0.27 8.76 -4.37
C ARG A 28 0.49 8.73 -3.05
N LEU A 29 1.39 7.76 -2.89
CA LEU A 29 2.23 7.62 -1.70
C LEU A 29 3.41 8.60 -1.71
N SER A 30 3.90 9.00 -2.88
CA SER A 30 5.05 9.92 -3.01
C SER A 30 4.76 11.38 -2.64
N VAL A 31 3.50 11.76 -2.42
CA VAL A 31 3.10 13.14 -2.07
C VAL A 31 3.41 13.48 -0.60
N GLY A 32 4.02 12.55 0.15
CA GLY A 32 4.39 12.72 1.55
C GLY A 32 3.23 12.50 2.53
N GLY A 33 3.57 12.19 3.77
CA GLY A 33 2.65 11.90 4.86
C GLY A 33 3.02 10.64 5.63
N GLU A 34 2.42 10.47 6.81
CA GLU A 34 2.52 9.24 7.58
C GLU A 34 1.60 8.18 6.98
N LEU A 35 2.13 6.97 6.84
CA LEU A 35 1.40 5.79 6.39
C LEU A 35 1.03 4.95 7.60
N PHE A 36 -0.23 4.56 7.68
CA PHE A 36 -0.79 3.69 8.71
C PHE A 36 -1.36 2.45 8.05
N ALA A 37 -1.34 1.33 8.76
CA ALA A 37 -2.00 0.11 8.36
C ALA A 37 -2.65 -0.55 9.59
N PRO A 38 -3.65 -1.41 9.41
CA PRO A 38 -4.17 -2.24 10.50
C PRO A 38 -3.05 -3.08 11.14
N ALA A 39 -3.21 -3.42 12.42
CA ALA A 39 -2.20 -4.19 13.16
C ALA A 39 -1.96 -5.61 12.58
N HIS A 40 -2.92 -6.15 11.83
CA HIS A 40 -2.87 -7.48 11.21
C HIS A 40 -2.52 -7.44 9.71
N ILE A 41 -1.96 -6.33 9.22
CA ILE A 41 -1.64 -6.13 7.80
C ILE A 41 -0.66 -7.17 7.25
N ASP A 42 0.21 -7.69 8.11
CA ASP A 42 1.17 -8.75 7.80
C ASP A 42 0.46 -10.05 7.40
N VAL A 43 -0.58 -10.46 8.15
CA VAL A 43 -1.38 -11.65 7.85
C VAL A 43 -2.16 -11.48 6.55
N GLU A 44 -2.72 -10.29 6.31
CA GLU A 44 -3.48 -10.01 5.08
C GLU A 44 -2.58 -10.02 3.84
N VAL A 45 -1.40 -9.41 3.92
CA VAL A 45 -0.43 -9.39 2.81
C VAL A 45 0.10 -10.79 2.52
N ALA A 46 0.35 -11.61 3.55
CA ALA A 46 0.81 -12.98 3.37
C ALA A 46 -0.24 -13.93 2.77
N SER A 47 -1.53 -13.58 2.86
CA SER A 47 -2.66 -14.38 2.38
C SER A 47 -3.22 -13.93 1.03
N ALA A 48 -2.69 -12.84 0.46
CA ALA A 48 -3.21 -12.14 -0.71
C ALA A 48 -2.66 -12.63 -2.05
#